data_AF-A0A5M3VSC6-F1
#
_entry.id   AF-A0A5M3VSC6-F1
#
_cell.length_a   1.000
_cell.length_b   1.000
_cell.length_c   1.000
_cell.angle_alpha   90.00
_cell.angle_beta   90.00
_cell.angle_gamma   90.00
#
_symmetry.space_group_name_H-M   'P 1'
#
loop_
_entity.id
_entity.type
_entity.pdbx_description
1 polymer ?
#
loop_
_entity_poly.entity_id
_entity_poly.type
_entity_poly.pdbx_seq_one_letter_code
_entity_poly.pdbx_strand_id
1 'polypeptide(L)'
;MADNPHRILQEAAAKEALARVFEGHAGELEAVFRGIPVAPGGSANYWTGAAAGRFADEAQRLDKGMSELIETCRATAANLRRSAERLRATALLPMS
;
A
#
# COMPACT_ATOMS: atom_id res chain seq x y z
N MET A 1 -14.12 27.06 -18.56
CA MET A 1 -15.04 26.67 -17.47
C MET A 1 -14.26 26.82 -16.18
N ALA A 2 -14.57 27.81 -15.37
CA ALA A 2 -13.95 27.96 -14.06
C ALA A 2 -14.38 26.77 -13.19
N ASP A 3 -13.44 25.89 -12.84
CA ASP A 3 -13.73 24.78 -11.94
C ASP A 3 -14.17 25.35 -10.59
N ASN A 4 -15.36 24.93 -10.13
CA ASN A 4 -15.92 25.39 -8.85
C ASN A 4 -14.93 25.02 -7.72
N PRO A 5 -14.39 25.99 -6.96
CA PRO A 5 -13.43 25.73 -5.89
C PRO A 5 -13.91 24.68 -4.87
N HIS A 6 -15.22 24.63 -4.59
CA HIS A 6 -15.80 23.60 -3.72
C HIS A 6 -15.64 22.19 -4.29
N ARG A 7 -15.80 22.03 -5.61
CA ARG A 7 -15.64 20.74 -6.31
C ARG A 7 -14.19 20.26 -6.24
N ILE A 8 -13.23 21.18 -6.43
CA ILE A 8 -11.80 20.87 -6.33
C ILE A 8 -11.43 20.41 -4.91
N LEU A 9 -11.95 21.10 -3.89
CA LEU A 9 -11.70 20.73 -2.49
C LEU A 9 -12.34 19.38 -2.12
N GLN A 10 -13.53 19.08 -2.62
CA GLN A 10 -14.15 17.76 -2.46
C GLN A 10 -13.30 16.66 -3.12
N GLU A 11 -12.79 16.90 -4.32
CA GLU A 11 -11.92 15.96 -5.01
C GLU A 11 -10.60 15.73 -4.27
N ALA A 12 -10.00 16.78 -3.70
CA ALA A 12 -8.83 16.67 -2.84
C ALA A 12 -9.12 15.82 -1.60
N ALA A 13 -10.26 16.05 -0.94
CA ALA A 13 -10.68 15.27 0.22
C ALA A 13 -10.92 13.78 -0.11
N ALA A 14 -11.52 13.49 -1.26
CA ALA A 14 -11.71 12.12 -1.73
C ALA A 14 -10.39 11.39 -1.98
N LYS A 15 -9.39 12.07 -2.57
CA LYS A 15 -8.04 11.50 -2.75
C LYS A 15 -7.34 11.25 -1.42
N GLU A 16 -7.46 12.16 -0.47
CA GLU A 16 -6.92 11.99 0.89
C GLU A 16 -7.54 10.78 1.59
N ALA A 17 -8.87 10.61 1.48
CA ALA A 17 -9.58 9.46 2.03
C ALA A 17 -9.09 8.15 1.40
N LEU A 18 -8.94 8.10 0.08
CA LEU A 18 -8.42 6.93 -0.61
C LEU A 18 -6.97 6.62 -0.23
N ALA A 19 -6.12 7.64 -0.01
CA ALA A 19 -4.76 7.44 0.45
C ALA A 19 -4.71 6.72 1.82
N ARG A 20 -5.60 7.09 2.75
CA ARG A 20 -5.71 6.42 4.05
C ARG A 20 -6.11 4.95 3.92
N VAL A 21 -6.98 4.62 2.97
CA VAL A 21 -7.37 3.22 2.70
C VAL A 21 -6.17 2.41 2.25
N PHE A 22 -5.37 2.93 1.30
CA PHE A 22 -4.16 2.25 0.85
C PHE A 22 -3.12 2.04 1.95
N GLU A 23 -2.95 3.02 2.84
CA GLU A 23 -2.07 2.84 4.01
C GLU A 23 -2.60 1.83 5.00
N GLY A 24 -3.91 1.83 5.25
CA GLY A 24 -4.57 0.83 6.09
C GLY A 24 -4.27 -0.56 5.57
N HIS A 25 -4.48 -0.80 4.28
CA HIS A 25 -4.17 -2.10 3.65
C HIS A 25 -2.67 -2.45 3.70
N ALA A 26 -1.78 -1.47 3.49
CA ALA A 26 -0.35 -1.72 3.64
C ALA A 26 0.01 -2.18 5.06
N GLY A 27 -0.59 -1.55 6.09
CA GLY A 27 -0.40 -1.93 7.48
C GLY A 27 -1.03 -3.29 7.84
N GLU A 28 -2.22 -3.57 7.33
CA GLU A 28 -2.91 -4.87 7.51
C GLU A 28 -2.10 -6.01 6.89
N LEU A 29 -1.60 -5.82 5.65
CA LEU A 29 -0.73 -6.79 4.99
C LEU A 29 0.54 -7.01 5.79
N GLU A 30 1.21 -5.95 6.24
CA GLU A 30 2.41 -6.09 7.07
C GLU A 30 2.12 -6.88 8.36
N ALA A 31 0.99 -6.59 9.02
CA ALA A 31 0.60 -7.26 10.26
C ALA A 31 0.28 -8.75 10.06
N VAL A 32 -0.44 -9.10 9.01
CA VAL A 32 -0.82 -10.50 8.70
C VAL A 32 0.40 -11.34 8.35
N PHE A 33 1.38 -10.76 7.65
CA PHE A 33 2.52 -11.52 7.10
C PHE A 33 3.78 -11.51 7.97
N ARG A 34 3.85 -10.67 9.02
CA ARG A 34 5.00 -10.53 9.95
C ARG A 34 5.48 -11.83 10.63
N GLY A 35 4.69 -12.90 10.59
CA GLY A 35 5.00 -14.18 11.25
C GLY A 35 5.32 -15.36 10.34
N ILE A 36 5.34 -15.19 9.01
CA ILE A 36 5.57 -16.32 8.11
C ILE A 36 7.06 -16.68 8.10
N PRO A 37 7.43 -17.93 8.43
CA PRO A 37 8.83 -18.35 8.40
C PRO A 37 9.28 -18.54 6.94
N VAL A 38 9.93 -17.52 6.40
CA VAL A 38 10.43 -17.45 5.01
C VAL A 38 11.88 -17.93 4.88
N ALA A 39 12.59 -18.07 6.01
CA ALA A 39 13.98 -18.49 6.01
C ALA A 39 14.12 -20.01 5.78
N PRO A 40 15.18 -20.46 5.08
CA PRO A 40 15.52 -21.88 5.00
C PRO A 40 15.59 -22.52 6.39
N GLY A 41 14.86 -23.62 6.59
CA GLY A 41 14.79 -24.29 7.90
C GLY A 41 13.85 -23.64 8.92
N GLY A 42 13.29 -22.46 8.65
CA GLY A 42 12.28 -21.83 9.52
C GLY A 42 10.99 -22.66 9.64
N SER A 43 10.74 -23.53 8.66
CA SER A 43 9.62 -24.48 8.64
C SER A 43 9.99 -25.88 9.16
N ALA A 44 11.24 -26.14 9.56
CA ALA A 44 11.72 -27.49 9.91
C ALA A 44 11.02 -28.10 11.14
N ASN A 45 10.43 -27.26 11.99
CA ASN A 45 9.63 -27.70 13.14
C ASN A 45 8.20 -28.15 12.75
N TYR A 46 7.76 -27.82 11.53
CA TYR A 46 6.40 -28.09 11.04
C TYR A 46 6.40 -29.06 9.86
N TRP A 47 7.44 -29.03 9.03
CA TRP A 47 7.57 -29.80 7.80
C TRP A 47 8.94 -30.46 7.74
N THR A 48 9.01 -31.69 7.21
CA THR A 48 10.26 -32.45 7.07
C THR A 48 10.53 -32.82 5.61
N GLY A 49 11.79 -33.09 5.29
CA GLY A 49 12.22 -33.54 3.96
C GLY A 49 11.87 -32.57 2.82
N ALA A 50 11.53 -33.11 1.65
CA ALA A 50 11.25 -32.31 0.45
C ALA A 50 10.04 -31.36 0.61
N ALA A 51 9.11 -31.63 1.53
CA ALA A 51 8.00 -30.74 1.82
C ALA A 51 8.46 -29.42 2.47
N ALA A 52 9.47 -29.48 3.34
CA ALA A 52 10.03 -28.29 3.99
C ALA A 52 10.67 -27.34 2.97
N GLY A 53 11.40 -27.89 1.99
CA GLY A 53 11.99 -27.12 0.89
C GLY A 53 10.93 -26.42 0.03
N ARG A 54 9.92 -27.16 -0.44
CA ARG A 54 8.82 -26.58 -1.23
C ARG A 54 8.06 -25.49 -0.48
N PHE A 55 7.84 -25.66 0.82
CA PHE A 55 7.21 -24.64 1.65
C PHE A 55 8.09 -23.39 1.76
N ALA A 56 9.41 -23.55 2.00
CA ALA A 56 10.33 -22.42 2.11
C ALA A 56 10.39 -21.61 0.81
N ASP A 57 10.46 -22.28 -0.34
CA ASP A 57 10.45 -21.63 -1.65
C ASP A 57 9.16 -20.83 -1.87
N GLU A 58 8.01 -21.40 -1.52
CA GLU A 58 6.72 -20.74 -1.67
C GLU A 58 6.55 -19.57 -0.69
N ALA A 59 6.94 -19.75 0.56
CA ALA A 59 6.94 -18.71 1.58
C ALA A 59 7.80 -17.51 1.14
N GLN A 60 8.98 -17.77 0.59
CA GLN A 60 9.87 -16.71 0.08
C GLN A 60 9.27 -15.97 -1.13
N ARG A 61 8.61 -16.69 -2.05
CA ARG A 61 7.90 -16.05 -3.18
C ARG A 61 6.76 -15.17 -2.69
N LEU A 62 5.98 -15.66 -1.74
CA LEU A 62 4.86 -14.92 -1.16
C LEU A 62 5.34 -13.67 -0.41
N ASP A 63 6.39 -13.77 0.39
CA ASP A 63 6.98 -12.65 1.13
C ASP A 63 7.47 -11.53 0.20
N LYS A 64 8.15 -11.89 -0.88
CA LYS A 64 8.55 -10.94 -1.91
C LYS A 64 7.34 -10.26 -2.56
N GLY A 65 6.34 -11.04 -2.96
CA GLY A 65 5.12 -10.51 -3.58
C GLY A 65 4.32 -9.60 -2.64
N MET A 66 4.26 -9.94 -1.35
CA MET A 66 3.62 -9.11 -0.33
C MET A 66 4.40 -7.82 -0.07
N SER A 67 5.72 -7.88 -0.01
CA SER A 67 6.56 -6.70 0.11
C SER A 67 6.36 -5.74 -1.07
N GLU A 68 6.32 -6.25 -2.30
CA GLU A 68 6.04 -5.45 -3.50
C GLU A 68 4.63 -4.83 -3.47
N LEU A 69 3.62 -5.57 -2.99
CA LEU A 69 2.27 -5.06 -2.85
C LEU A 69 2.16 -3.97 -1.79
N ILE A 70 2.78 -4.16 -0.62
CA ILE A 70 2.84 -3.17 0.47
C ILE A 70 3.46 -1.86 -0.03
N GLU A 71 4.60 -1.96 -0.73
CA GLU A 71 5.25 -0.78 -1.29
C GLU A 71 4.40 -0.11 -2.37
N THR A 72 3.68 -0.88 -3.18
CA THR A 72 2.75 -0.34 -4.17
C THR A 72 1.60 0.42 -3.52
N CYS A 73 1.03 -0.10 -2.42
CA CYS A 73 0.00 0.59 -1.64
C CYS A 73 0.54 1.90 -1.05
N ARG A 74 1.73 1.88 -0.45
CA ARG A 74 2.40 3.08 0.11
C ARG A 74 2.68 4.13 -0.96
N ALA A 75 3.23 3.72 -2.10
CA ALA A 75 3.50 4.62 -3.22
C ALA A 75 2.21 5.25 -3.78
N THR A 76 1.14 4.45 -3.89
CA THR A 76 -0.18 4.93 -4.34
C THR A 76 -0.75 5.95 -3.36
N ALA A 77 -0.70 5.68 -2.05
CA ALA A 77 -1.13 6.63 -1.03
C ALA A 77 -0.35 7.96 -1.10
N ALA A 78 0.97 7.90 -1.26
CA ALA A 78 1.80 9.09 -1.41
C ALA A 78 1.46 9.89 -2.68
N ASN A 79 1.20 9.22 -3.80
CA ASN A 79 0.76 9.86 -5.04
C ASN A 79 -0.59 10.57 -4.89
N LEU A 80 -1.55 9.92 -4.23
CA LEU A 80 -2.88 10.49 -3.96
C LEU A 80 -2.78 11.75 -3.09
N ARG A 81 -1.94 11.74 -2.05
CA ARG A 81 -1.70 12.93 -1.22
C ARG A 81 -1.09 14.09 -1.99
N ARG A 82 -0.03 13.83 -2.76
CA ARG A 82 0.59 14.86 -3.61
C ARG A 82 -0.43 15.45 -4.59
N SER A 83 -1.32 14.63 -5.13
CA SER A 83 -2.40 15.11 -6.00
C SER A 83 -3.45 15.92 -5.25
N ALA A 84 -3.85 15.52 -4.04
CA ALA A 84 -4.76 16.29 -3.18
C ALA A 84 -4.17 17.65 -2.79
N GLU A 85 -2.88 17.71 -2.45
CA GLU A 85 -2.15 18.96 -2.17
C GLU A 85 -2.16 19.91 -3.37
N ARG A 86 -1.86 19.39 -4.57
CA ARG A 86 -1.94 20.18 -5.82
C ARG A 86 -3.34 20.73 -6.05
N LEU A 87 -4.39 19.92 -5.84
CA LEU A 87 -5.78 20.37 -5.99
C LEU A 87 -6.13 21.48 -5.00
N ARG A 88 -5.72 21.36 -3.72
CA ARG A 88 -5.92 22.42 -2.72
C ARG A 88 -5.21 23.70 -3.13
N ALA A 89 -3.98 23.61 -3.63
CA ALA A 89 -3.24 24.77 -4.13
C ALA A 89 -3.96 25.44 -5.31
N THR A 90 -4.47 24.66 -6.26
CA THR A 90 -5.24 25.19 -7.40
C THR A 90 -6.53 25.89 -6.96
N ALA A 91 -7.25 25.36 -5.97
CA ALA A 91 -8.48 25.97 -5.46
C ALA A 91 -8.26 27.33 -4.76
N LEU A 92 -7.03 27.58 -4.30
CA LEU A 92 -6.61 28.80 -3.60
C LEU A 92 -5.98 29.84 -4.54
N LEU A 93 -5.71 29.50 -5.79
CA LEU A 93 -5.24 30.47 -6.77
C LEU A 93 -6.38 31.44 -7.12
N PRO A 94 -6.12 32.76 -7.17
CA PRO A 94 -7.12 33.72 -7.60
C PRO A 94 -7.55 33.39 -9.02
N MET A 95 -8.83 33.08 -9.23
CA MET A 95 -9.38 32.95 -10.57
C MET A 95 -9.38 34.34 -11.21
N SER A 96 -8.41 34.59 -12.08
CA SER A 96 -8.32 35.77 -12.95
C SER A 96 -9.40 35.76 -14.03
#